data_AF-A0A6P7TVU0-F1
#
_entry.id   AF-A0A6P7TVU0-F1
#
_cell.length_a   1.000
_cell.length_b   1.000
_cell.length_c   1.000
_cell.angle_alpha   90.00
_cell.angle_beta   90.00
_cell.angle_gamma   90.00
#
_symmetry.space_group_name_H-M   'P 1'
#
loop_
_entity.id
_entity.type
_entity.pdbx_description
1 polymer ?
#
loop_
_entity_poly.entity_id
_entity_poly.type
_entity_poly.pdbx_seq_one_letter_code
_entity_poly.pdbx_strand_id
1 'polypeptide(L)'
;MSAGLRETLSPLLFVIYLEAALRDLRTFYNDSITEIVYADDVDFASDNIDDLIHLLNNSPRVLNKWFLIINTSKTELTEIKQMDTRIGETWRTANKLGSLLGDSEDISRRKMLATAALSRIRKKWLQAWPINRALRSRLYNAFVKPVLLYNSSTWGISDTELKTIDSFHRKELRLLHGIHWPSKINNLSLYKHYDATPLSQEIIGGRWKLFGHILRMDPRAPANREMDDYFSEHGDKYRGRPRSTLPAVKKIT
;
A
#
# COMPACT_ATOMS: atom_id res chain seq x y z
N MET A 1 -26.97 28.31 2.30
CA MET A 1 -26.97 26.94 1.75
C MET A 1 -25.86 26.71 0.71
N SER A 2 -24.73 27.44 0.76
CA SER A 2 -23.75 27.49 -0.35
C SER A 2 -22.31 27.07 -0.03
N ALA A 3 -21.95 26.86 1.24
CA ALA A 3 -20.60 26.42 1.61
C ALA A 3 -20.43 24.89 1.48
N GLY A 4 -21.38 24.11 2.00
CA GLY A 4 -21.30 22.64 1.97
C GLY A 4 -21.35 22.02 0.56
N LEU A 5 -22.14 22.61 -0.36
CA LEU A 5 -22.21 22.18 -1.76
C LEU A 5 -20.90 22.42 -2.53
N ARG A 6 -20.14 23.46 -2.16
CA ARG A 6 -18.85 23.80 -2.77
C ARG A 6 -17.78 22.77 -2.39
N GLU A 7 -17.78 22.31 -1.14
CA GLU A 7 -16.83 21.31 -0.64
C GLU A 7 -17.11 19.90 -1.16
N THR A 8 -18.38 19.52 -1.37
CA THR A 8 -18.73 18.19 -1.89
C THR A 8 -18.46 18.02 -3.37
N LEU A 9 -18.63 19.07 -4.17
CA LEU A 9 -18.39 19.03 -5.63
C LEU A 9 -16.95 19.32 -6.01
N SER A 10 -16.18 20.00 -5.15
CA SER A 10 -14.80 20.38 -5.44
C SER A 10 -13.92 19.21 -5.88
N PRO A 11 -13.93 18.03 -5.24
CA PRO A 11 -13.08 16.91 -5.66
C PRO A 11 -13.44 16.43 -7.07
N LEU A 12 -14.73 16.36 -7.40
CA LEU A 12 -15.19 15.92 -8.72
C LEU A 12 -14.82 16.94 -9.80
N LEU A 13 -15.06 18.23 -9.53
CA LEU A 13 -14.69 19.30 -10.44
C LEU A 13 -13.18 19.34 -10.68
N PHE A 14 -12.38 19.13 -9.63
CA PHE A 14 -10.93 19.04 -9.75
C PHE A 14 -10.50 17.85 -10.63
N VAL A 15 -11.09 16.66 -10.44
CA VAL A 15 -10.78 15.49 -11.28
C VAL A 15 -11.14 15.75 -12.75
N ILE A 16 -12.31 16.34 -13.03
CA ILE A 16 -12.71 16.69 -14.40
C ILE A 16 -11.73 17.71 -15.02
N TYR A 17 -11.33 18.71 -14.22
CA TYR A 17 -10.39 19.74 -14.65
C TYR A 17 -9.00 19.17 -14.94
N LEU A 18 -8.48 18.33 -14.04
CA LEU A 18 -7.19 17.67 -14.20
C LEU A 18 -7.21 16.73 -15.41
N GLU A 19 -8.27 15.94 -15.60
CA GLU A 19 -8.42 15.08 -16.77
C GLU A 19 -8.38 15.87 -18.09
N ALA A 20 -8.99 17.06 -18.13
CA ALA A 20 -8.91 17.92 -19.31
C ALA A 20 -7.47 18.42 -19.56
N ALA A 21 -6.74 18.79 -18.51
CA ALA A 21 -5.33 19.16 -18.61
C ALA A 21 -4.43 17.98 -19.04
N LEU A 22 -4.71 16.77 -18.55
CA LEU A 22 -3.99 15.57 -18.91
C LEU A 22 -4.24 15.15 -20.37
N ARG A 23 -5.44 15.40 -20.92
CA ARG A 23 -5.70 15.18 -22.36
C ARG A 23 -4.80 16.03 -23.26
N ASP A 24 -4.56 17.28 -22.90
CA ASP A 24 -3.61 18.14 -23.61
C ASP A 24 -2.16 17.64 -23.43
N LEU A 25 -1.85 17.03 -22.28
CA LEU A 25 -0.54 16.47 -22.01
C LEU A 25 -0.28 15.17 -22.79
N ARG A 26 -1.32 14.35 -23.00
CA ARG A 26 -1.28 13.12 -23.80
C ARG A 26 -0.87 13.34 -25.26
N THR A 27 -0.83 14.57 -25.76
CA THR A 27 -0.26 14.84 -27.09
C THR A 27 1.28 14.76 -27.13
N PHE A 28 1.95 14.67 -25.98
CA PHE A 28 3.41 14.64 -25.84
C PHE A 28 3.99 13.24 -25.59
N TYR A 29 3.13 12.22 -25.51
CA TYR A 29 3.52 10.83 -25.38
C TYR A 29 2.51 9.93 -26.10
N ASN A 30 2.90 8.68 -26.33
CA ASN A 30 2.07 7.68 -26.97
C ASN A 30 1.79 6.53 -25.97
N ASP A 31 1.32 5.40 -26.49
CA ASP A 31 1.02 4.22 -25.69
C ASP A 31 2.25 3.58 -24.99
N SER A 32 3.48 4.11 -25.18
CA SER A 32 4.71 3.71 -24.45
C SER A 32 4.74 4.18 -23.00
N ILE A 33 3.89 5.14 -22.64
CA ILE A 33 3.78 5.65 -21.27
C ILE A 33 2.46 5.21 -20.65
N THR A 34 2.56 4.52 -19.53
CA THR A 34 1.41 4.23 -18.67
C THR A 34 1.20 5.40 -17.70
N GLU A 35 0.05 6.05 -17.81
CA GLU A 35 -0.40 7.11 -16.92
C GLU A 35 -1.16 6.52 -15.73
N ILE A 36 -0.80 6.93 -14.50
CA ILE A 36 -1.43 6.51 -13.25
C ILE A 36 -1.85 7.76 -12.49
N VAL A 37 -3.15 7.93 -12.27
CA VAL A 37 -3.72 9.14 -11.66
C VAL A 37 -4.51 8.79 -10.40
N TYR A 38 -4.22 9.49 -9.31
CA TYR A 38 -5.00 9.45 -8.08
C TYR A 38 -5.12 10.85 -7.47
N ALA A 39 -6.31 11.45 -7.57
CA ALA A 39 -6.53 12.84 -7.18
C ALA A 39 -5.50 13.78 -7.84
N ASP A 40 -4.64 14.44 -7.06
CA ASP A 40 -3.56 15.31 -7.54
C ASP A 40 -2.22 14.59 -7.76
N ASP A 41 -2.07 13.35 -7.26
CA ASP A 41 -0.89 12.53 -7.50
C ASP A 41 -0.99 11.89 -8.89
N VAL A 42 -0.07 12.28 -9.78
CA VAL A 42 0.04 11.75 -11.15
C VAL A 42 1.43 11.14 -11.33
N ASP A 43 1.48 9.88 -11.71
CA ASP A 43 2.69 9.14 -12.03
C ASP A 43 2.68 8.69 -13.50
N PHE A 44 3.86 8.65 -14.10
CA PHE A 44 4.08 8.14 -15.45
C PHE A 44 5.13 7.03 -15.40
N ALA A 45 4.85 5.91 -16.05
CA ALA A 45 5.75 4.77 -16.13
C ALA A 45 6.04 4.43 -17.60
N SER A 46 7.29 4.16 -17.92
CA SER A 46 7.74 3.76 -19.26
C SER A 46 9.02 2.96 -19.16
N ASP A 47 9.24 2.05 -20.12
CA ASP A 47 10.52 1.35 -20.29
C ASP A 47 11.59 2.23 -20.96
N ASN A 48 11.19 3.40 -21.48
CA ASN A 48 12.09 4.37 -22.11
C ASN A 48 12.20 5.64 -21.28
N ILE A 49 13.38 5.89 -20.74
CA ILE A 49 13.67 7.09 -19.94
C ILE A 49 13.56 8.38 -20.77
N ASP A 50 13.88 8.33 -22.06
CA ASP A 50 13.86 9.51 -22.92
C ASP A 50 12.42 10.03 -23.13
N ASP A 51 11.44 9.12 -23.19
CA ASP A 51 10.02 9.46 -23.27
C ASP A 51 9.57 10.20 -21.99
N LEU A 52 10.00 9.73 -20.81
CA LEU A 52 9.70 10.37 -19.52
C LEU A 52 10.39 11.72 -19.38
N ILE A 53 11.64 11.86 -19.84
CA ILE A 53 12.36 13.13 -19.82
C ILE A 53 11.70 14.12 -20.78
N HIS A 54 11.34 13.68 -21.99
CA HIS A 54 10.62 14.51 -22.95
C HIS A 54 9.28 14.99 -22.38
N LEU A 55 8.52 14.10 -21.74
CA LEU A 55 7.29 14.45 -21.05
C LEU A 55 7.55 15.48 -19.95
N LEU A 56 8.46 15.21 -19.03
CA LEU A 56 8.79 16.09 -17.91
C LEU A 56 9.19 17.50 -18.36
N ASN A 57 9.94 17.62 -19.46
CA ASN A 57 10.35 18.90 -20.01
C ASN A 57 9.18 19.69 -20.63
N ASN A 58 8.16 19.00 -21.17
CA ASN A 58 7.00 19.63 -21.78
C ASN A 58 5.86 19.91 -20.78
N SER A 59 5.74 19.11 -19.72
CA SER A 59 4.65 19.17 -18.75
C SER A 59 4.43 20.56 -18.13
N PRO A 60 5.45 21.31 -17.67
CA PRO A 60 5.24 22.65 -17.10
C PRO A 60 4.55 23.61 -18.07
N ARG A 61 4.94 23.57 -19.35
CA ARG A 61 4.36 24.46 -20.37
C ARG A 61 2.91 24.12 -20.67
N VAL A 62 2.56 22.83 -20.70
CA VAL A 62 1.20 22.37 -20.99
C VAL A 62 0.29 22.63 -19.80
N LEU A 63 0.69 22.19 -18.60
CA LEU A 63 -0.11 22.30 -17.39
C LEU A 63 -0.31 23.76 -16.95
N ASN A 64 0.66 24.66 -17.22
CA ASN A 64 0.50 26.08 -16.92
C ASN A 64 -0.61 26.76 -17.76
N LYS A 65 -0.96 26.23 -18.94
CA LYS A 65 -2.15 26.71 -19.70
C LYS A 65 -3.45 26.46 -18.93
N TRP A 66 -3.44 25.44 -18.07
CA TRP A 66 -4.50 25.07 -17.15
C TRP A 66 -4.25 25.61 -15.74
N PHE A 67 -3.37 26.62 -15.58
CA PHE A 67 -3.04 27.20 -14.27
C PHE A 67 -2.58 26.17 -13.22
N LEU A 68 -2.09 25.01 -13.67
CA LEU A 68 -1.55 23.95 -12.82
C LEU A 68 -0.03 24.07 -12.78
N ILE A 69 0.53 24.02 -11.57
CA ILE A 69 1.97 24.16 -11.33
C ILE A 69 2.49 22.85 -10.76
N ILE A 70 3.50 22.29 -11.42
CA ILE A 70 4.17 21.07 -10.96
C ILE A 70 5.00 21.39 -9.72
N ASN A 71 4.84 20.60 -8.66
CA ASN A 71 5.71 20.69 -7.50
C ASN A 71 7.03 19.96 -7.78
N THR A 72 8.03 20.70 -8.27
CA THR A 72 9.35 20.17 -8.60
C THR A 72 10.06 19.52 -7.42
N SER A 73 9.81 19.98 -6.18
CA SER A 73 10.42 19.39 -4.97
C SER A 73 9.88 18.00 -4.63
N LYS A 74 8.67 17.67 -5.12
CA LYS A 74 8.03 16.36 -4.94
C LYS A 74 8.11 15.46 -6.17
N THR A 75 8.50 16.03 -7.32
CA THR A 75 8.58 15.28 -8.58
C THR A 75 9.88 14.49 -8.59
N GLU A 76 9.76 13.16 -8.61
CA GLU A 76 10.89 12.24 -8.54
C GLU A 76 10.92 11.32 -9.76
N LEU A 77 12.11 11.06 -10.30
CA LEU A 77 12.34 10.00 -11.28
C LEU A 77 12.87 8.77 -10.53
N THR A 78 12.18 7.65 -10.64
CA THR A 78 12.56 6.40 -9.99
C THR A 78 12.83 5.32 -11.04
N GLU A 79 14.08 4.88 -11.14
CA GLU A 79 14.45 3.74 -11.98
C GLU A 79 14.19 2.43 -11.23
N ILE A 80 13.28 1.60 -11.75
CA ILE A 80 12.99 0.28 -11.19
C ILE A 80 13.89 -0.73 -11.89
N LYS A 81 15.01 -1.06 -11.25
CA LYS A 81 15.98 -2.01 -11.78
C LYS A 81 16.43 -2.99 -10.70
N GLN A 82 16.59 -4.25 -11.08
CA GLN A 82 17.17 -5.26 -10.21
C GLN A 82 18.68 -5.07 -10.12
N MET A 83 19.21 -5.16 -8.90
CA MET A 83 20.65 -5.05 -8.64
C MET A 83 21.18 -6.33 -7.98
N ASP A 84 22.50 -6.53 -8.00
CA ASP A 84 23.14 -7.70 -7.37
C ASP A 84 22.85 -7.77 -5.86
N THR A 85 22.67 -6.62 -5.23
CA THR A 85 22.34 -6.51 -3.81
C THR A 85 21.09 -5.67 -3.59
N ARG A 86 20.29 -6.06 -2.59
CA ARG A 86 19.08 -5.32 -2.19
C ARG A 86 19.37 -3.88 -1.76
N ILE A 87 20.59 -3.61 -1.27
CA ILE A 87 21.01 -2.27 -0.82
C ILE A 87 21.12 -1.32 -2.01
N GLY A 88 21.47 -1.82 -3.20
CA GLY A 88 21.52 -1.03 -4.43
C GLY A 88 20.14 -0.69 -5.02
N GLU A 89 19.07 -1.35 -4.57
CA GLU A 89 17.71 -1.15 -5.07
C GLU A 89 17.02 0.01 -4.33
N THR A 90 17.42 1.24 -4.62
CA THR A 90 16.89 2.46 -3.98
C THR A 90 15.38 2.64 -4.18
N TRP A 91 14.85 2.20 -5.33
CA TRP A 91 13.42 2.23 -5.67
C TRP A 91 12.52 1.55 -4.63
N ARG A 92 13.05 0.60 -3.83
CA ARG A 92 12.31 -0.06 -2.75
C ARG A 92 11.74 0.91 -1.71
N THR A 93 12.40 2.06 -1.56
CA THR A 93 12.01 3.10 -0.60
C THR A 93 11.23 4.24 -1.24
N ALA A 94 10.99 4.20 -2.54
CA ALA A 94 10.08 5.14 -3.22
C ALA A 94 8.67 4.95 -2.67
N ASN A 95 8.00 6.07 -2.36
CA ASN A 95 6.71 6.08 -1.68
C ASN A 95 5.60 6.48 -2.64
N LYS A 96 4.66 5.57 -2.90
CA LYS A 96 3.49 5.81 -3.76
C LYS A 96 2.21 5.58 -2.97
N LEU A 97 1.34 6.58 -2.94
CA LEU A 97 0.06 6.57 -2.19
C LEU A 97 0.20 6.09 -0.75
N GLY A 98 1.30 6.49 -0.11
CA GLY A 98 1.60 6.14 1.27
C GLY A 98 2.15 4.73 1.51
N SER A 99 2.43 3.94 0.46
CA SER A 99 3.13 2.65 0.51
C SER A 99 4.52 2.73 -0.10
N LEU A 100 5.48 1.99 0.45
CA LEU A 100 6.78 1.80 -0.20
C LEU A 100 6.69 0.70 -1.27
N LEU A 101 7.41 0.84 -2.38
CA LEU A 101 7.43 -0.17 -3.45
C LEU A 101 8.11 -1.48 -3.02
N GLY A 102 9.00 -1.42 -2.03
CA GLY A 102 9.60 -2.61 -1.44
C GLY A 102 8.70 -3.23 -0.36
N ASP A 103 8.26 -4.48 -0.57
CA ASP A 103 7.38 -5.20 0.38
C ASP A 103 7.95 -5.25 1.80
N SER A 104 9.21 -5.66 1.94
CA SER A 104 9.85 -5.79 3.25
C SER A 104 10.03 -4.43 3.93
N GLU A 105 10.35 -3.40 3.13
CA GLU A 105 10.48 -2.01 3.57
C GLU A 105 9.13 -1.45 4.03
N ASP A 106 8.04 -1.66 3.26
CA ASP A 106 6.70 -1.22 3.62
C ASP A 106 6.19 -1.93 4.87
N ILE A 107 6.37 -3.25 4.99
CA ILE A 107 6.02 -4.01 6.20
C ILE A 107 6.73 -3.42 7.44
N SER A 108 8.00 -3.09 7.32
CA SER A 108 8.76 -2.45 8.41
C SER A 108 8.17 -1.09 8.76
N ARG A 109 7.90 -0.26 7.75
CA ARG A 109 7.25 1.05 7.92
C ARG A 109 5.89 0.94 8.59
N ARG A 110 5.02 0.01 8.18
CA ARG A 110 3.71 -0.23 8.79
C ARG A 110 3.81 -0.61 10.25
N LYS A 111 4.76 -1.48 10.62
CA LYS A 111 5.02 -1.82 12.03
C LYS A 111 5.42 -0.60 12.85
N MET A 112 6.27 0.28 12.31
CA MET A 112 6.65 1.52 12.98
C MET A 112 5.45 2.47 13.16
N LEU A 113 4.66 2.67 12.10
CA LEU A 113 3.47 3.53 12.13
C LEU A 113 2.40 2.98 13.10
N ALA A 114 2.16 1.66 13.09
CA ALA A 114 1.25 1.01 14.02
C ALA A 114 1.72 1.15 15.48
N THR A 115 3.01 0.95 15.73
CA THR A 115 3.62 1.16 17.06
C THR A 115 3.42 2.60 17.55
N ALA A 116 3.60 3.58 16.66
CA ALA A 116 3.37 4.98 16.97
C ALA A 116 1.88 5.27 17.25
N ALA A 117 0.96 4.71 16.46
CA ALA A 117 -0.48 4.82 16.67
C ALA A 117 -0.90 4.21 18.02
N LEU A 118 -0.44 3.00 18.33
CA LEU A 118 -0.69 2.33 19.60
C LEU A 118 -0.16 3.15 20.79
N SER A 119 1.05 3.70 20.65
CA SER A 119 1.66 4.55 21.68
C SER A 119 0.83 5.81 21.95
N ARG A 120 0.29 6.45 20.91
CA ARG A 120 -0.61 7.62 21.04
C ARG A 120 -1.89 7.26 21.77
N ILE A 121 -2.53 6.15 21.40
CA ILE A 121 -3.77 5.69 22.04
C ILE A 121 -3.52 5.31 23.50
N ARG A 122 -2.40 4.61 23.77
CA ARG A 122 -2.07 4.18 25.12
C ARG A 122 -1.86 5.36 26.06
N LYS A 123 -1.09 6.37 25.63
CA LYS A 123 -0.83 7.58 26.42
C LYS A 123 -2.10 8.41 26.63
N LYS A 124 -2.91 8.62 25.59
CA LYS A 124 -4.08 9.50 25.66
C LYS A 124 -5.30 8.86 26.32
N TRP A 125 -5.51 7.56 26.13
CA TRP A 125 -6.77 6.89 26.50
C TRP A 125 -6.53 5.81 27.55
N LEU A 126 -5.67 4.83 27.25
CA LEU A 126 -5.56 3.62 28.09
C LEU A 126 -4.93 3.87 29.47
N GLN A 127 -4.07 4.89 29.57
CA GLN A 127 -3.46 5.30 30.83
C GLN A 127 -4.30 6.34 31.59
N ALA A 128 -5.08 7.16 30.87
CA ALA A 128 -5.84 8.25 31.45
C ALA A 128 -7.23 7.83 31.95
N TRP A 129 -7.81 6.75 31.39
CA TRP A 129 -9.18 6.32 31.70
C TRP A 129 -9.25 4.81 31.97
N PRO A 130 -10.08 4.36 32.93
CA PRO A 130 -10.33 2.94 33.16
C PRO A 130 -11.19 2.35 32.04
N ILE A 131 -10.54 1.96 30.95
CA ILE A 131 -11.19 1.40 29.76
C ILE A 131 -11.26 -0.13 29.86
N ASN A 132 -12.47 -0.68 29.70
CA ASN A 132 -12.70 -2.13 29.72
C ASN A 132 -12.00 -2.84 28.54
N ARG A 133 -11.74 -4.15 28.69
CA ARG A 133 -10.96 -4.91 27.71
C ARG A 133 -11.56 -4.88 26.29
N ALA A 134 -12.88 -5.03 26.17
CA ALA A 134 -13.56 -5.03 24.89
C ALA A 134 -13.38 -3.70 24.14
N LEU A 135 -13.49 -2.56 24.84
CA LEU A 135 -13.28 -1.25 24.26
C LEU A 135 -11.81 -1.04 23.85
N ARG A 136 -10.83 -1.58 24.60
CA ARG A 136 -9.42 -1.56 24.16
C ARG A 136 -9.23 -2.27 22.82
N SER A 137 -9.80 -3.47 22.66
CA SER A 137 -9.73 -4.22 21.40
C SER A 137 -10.41 -3.47 20.26
N ARG A 138 -11.58 -2.85 20.51
CA ARG A 138 -12.28 -2.01 19.51
C ARG A 138 -11.44 -0.81 19.07
N LEU A 139 -10.80 -0.10 20.00
CA LEU A 139 -9.93 1.04 19.69
C LEU A 139 -8.70 0.60 18.89
N TYR A 140 -8.09 -0.54 19.24
CA TYR A 140 -6.98 -1.10 18.47
C TYR A 140 -7.41 -1.44 17.03
N ASN A 141 -8.54 -2.13 16.88
CA ASN A 141 -9.09 -2.49 15.58
C ASN A 141 -9.51 -1.29 14.73
N ALA A 142 -9.90 -0.18 15.36
CA ALA A 142 -10.30 1.04 14.65
C ALA A 142 -9.12 1.93 14.22
N PHE A 143 -8.07 2.02 15.04
CA PHE A 143 -7.03 3.06 14.86
C PHE A 143 -5.62 2.52 14.60
N VAL A 144 -5.29 1.30 15.03
CA VAL A 144 -3.93 0.74 14.90
C VAL A 144 -3.89 -0.31 13.80
N LYS A 145 -4.79 -1.29 13.86
CA LYS A 145 -4.84 -2.39 12.91
C LYS A 145 -4.98 -1.94 11.45
N PRO A 146 -5.81 -0.93 11.09
CA PRO A 146 -5.90 -0.46 9.71
C PRO A 146 -4.59 0.17 9.22
N VAL A 147 -3.86 0.86 10.10
CA VAL A 147 -2.53 1.42 9.79
C VAL A 147 -1.54 0.31 9.47
N LEU A 148 -1.61 -0.81 10.21
CA LEU A 148 -0.74 -1.97 10.00
C LEU A 148 -1.08 -2.74 8.71
N LEU A 149 -2.37 -2.82 8.36
CA LEU A 149 -2.85 -3.60 7.22
C LEU A 149 -3.03 -2.79 5.93
N TYR A 150 -2.73 -1.50 5.94
CA TYR A 150 -2.86 -0.65 4.76
C TYR A 150 -2.03 -1.21 3.59
N ASN A 151 -2.70 -1.42 2.45
CA ASN A 151 -2.15 -2.06 1.25
C ASN A 151 -1.48 -3.42 1.48
N SER A 152 -1.76 -4.11 2.59
CA SER A 152 -1.15 -5.41 2.88
C SER A 152 -1.56 -6.52 1.90
N SER A 153 -2.65 -6.31 1.16
CA SER A 153 -3.09 -7.20 0.09
C SER A 153 -2.19 -7.17 -1.15
N THR A 154 -1.33 -6.15 -1.32
CA THR A 154 -0.43 -6.07 -2.48
C THR A 154 0.94 -6.68 -2.20
N TRP A 155 1.25 -7.05 -0.95
CA TRP A 155 2.58 -7.52 -0.58
C TRP A 155 2.94 -8.90 -1.16
N GLY A 156 4.15 -9.00 -1.72
CA GLY A 156 4.85 -10.25 -2.02
C GLY A 156 5.43 -10.92 -0.77
N ILE A 157 4.58 -11.30 0.19
CA ILE A 157 5.01 -11.73 1.52
C ILE A 157 5.29 -13.23 1.63
N SER A 158 6.32 -13.56 2.41
CA SER A 158 6.70 -14.93 2.76
C SER A 158 6.03 -15.50 4.01
N ASP A 159 6.05 -16.84 4.14
CA ASP A 159 5.64 -17.50 5.38
C ASP A 159 6.42 -17.02 6.62
N THR A 160 7.72 -16.74 6.45
CA THR A 160 8.57 -16.24 7.54
C THR A 160 8.21 -14.82 7.93
N GLU A 161 7.92 -13.95 6.96
CA GLU A 161 7.43 -12.60 7.21
C GLU A 161 6.02 -12.61 7.82
N LEU A 162 5.11 -13.47 7.35
CA LEU A 162 3.77 -13.66 7.93
C LEU A 162 3.86 -14.06 9.41
N LYS A 163 4.71 -15.04 9.74
CA LYS A 163 4.97 -15.43 11.15
C LYS A 163 5.54 -14.27 11.97
N THR A 164 6.35 -13.42 11.35
CA THR A 164 6.93 -12.23 12.00
C THR A 164 5.86 -11.17 12.24
N ILE A 165 4.94 -10.94 11.29
CA ILE A 165 3.79 -10.04 11.47
C ILE A 165 2.88 -10.55 12.58
N ASP A 166 2.57 -11.85 12.62
CA ASP A 166 1.75 -12.39 13.70
C ASP A 166 2.42 -12.25 15.06
N SER A 167 3.75 -12.43 15.12
CA SER A 167 4.52 -12.21 16.35
C SER A 167 4.47 -10.75 16.80
N PHE A 168 4.55 -9.82 15.85
CA PHE A 168 4.37 -8.39 16.10
C PHE A 168 2.96 -8.08 16.63
N HIS A 169 1.90 -8.59 15.98
CA HIS A 169 0.52 -8.41 16.43
C HIS A 169 0.31 -8.92 17.86
N ARG A 170 0.81 -10.11 18.18
CA ARG A 170 0.73 -10.65 19.55
C ARG A 170 1.48 -9.80 20.57
N LYS A 171 2.58 -9.16 20.19
CA LYS A 171 3.31 -8.22 21.06
C LYS A 171 2.44 -6.99 21.33
N GLU A 172 1.79 -6.43 20.31
CA GLU A 172 0.87 -5.30 20.46
C GLU A 172 -0.33 -5.64 21.34
N LEU A 173 -0.97 -6.81 21.15
CA LEU A 173 -2.09 -7.26 21.98
C LEU A 173 -1.70 -7.41 23.45
N ARG A 174 -0.53 -8.01 23.75
CA ARG A 174 -0.04 -8.10 25.14
C ARG A 174 0.19 -6.72 25.74
N LEU A 175 0.77 -5.79 24.97
CA LEU A 175 1.00 -4.42 25.41
C LEU A 175 -0.31 -3.67 25.68
N LEU A 176 -1.29 -3.83 24.79
CA LEU A 176 -2.63 -3.22 24.88
C LEU A 176 -3.37 -3.63 26.16
N HIS A 177 -3.22 -4.90 26.54
CA HIS A 177 -3.90 -5.48 27.70
C HIS A 177 -3.03 -5.56 28.97
N GLY A 178 -1.83 -4.97 28.95
CA GLY A 178 -0.96 -4.90 30.13
C GLY A 178 -0.45 -6.26 30.60
N ILE A 179 -0.31 -7.22 29.67
CA ILE A 179 0.22 -8.55 29.99
C ILE A 179 1.74 -8.45 30.04
N HIS A 180 2.28 -8.49 31.24
CA HIS A 180 3.71 -8.46 31.53
C HIS A 180 4.13 -9.74 32.26
N TRP A 181 5.40 -10.09 32.14
CA TRP A 181 5.99 -11.15 32.96
C TRP A 181 5.78 -10.80 34.46
N PRO A 182 5.44 -11.76 35.34
CA PRO A 182 5.44 -13.22 35.15
C PRO A 182 4.15 -13.81 34.56
N SER A 183 3.14 -12.98 34.23
CA SER A 183 1.89 -13.47 33.65
C SER A 183 2.13 -14.08 32.26
N LYS A 184 1.81 -15.37 32.11
CA LYS A 184 1.98 -16.13 30.88
C LYS A 184 0.62 -16.47 30.29
N ILE A 185 0.45 -16.17 29.01
CA ILE A 185 -0.69 -16.61 28.20
C ILE A 185 -0.16 -17.22 26.91
N ASN A 186 -0.68 -18.41 26.58
CA ASN A 186 -0.34 -19.05 25.32
C ASN A 186 -0.93 -18.24 24.14
N ASN A 187 -0.35 -18.41 22.94
CA ASN A 187 -0.73 -17.58 21.78
C ASN A 187 -2.18 -17.80 21.31
N LEU A 188 -2.68 -19.04 21.39
CA LEU A 188 -4.04 -19.37 20.96
C LEU A 188 -5.08 -18.75 21.90
N SER A 189 -4.86 -18.89 23.21
CA SER A 189 -5.66 -18.26 24.26
C SER A 189 -5.59 -16.75 24.19
N LEU A 190 -4.45 -16.15 23.81
CA LEU A 190 -4.36 -14.70 23.60
C LEU A 190 -5.36 -14.24 22.53
N TYR A 191 -5.36 -14.88 21.36
CA TYR A 191 -6.28 -14.57 20.28
C TYR A 191 -7.74 -14.82 20.67
N LYS A 192 -8.03 -15.99 21.28
CA LYS A 192 -9.38 -16.34 21.73
C LYS A 192 -9.92 -15.38 22.81
N HIS A 193 -9.08 -14.98 23.76
CA HIS A 193 -9.51 -14.15 24.90
C HIS A 193 -9.80 -12.70 24.50
N TYR A 194 -9.18 -12.21 23.43
CA TYR A 194 -9.35 -10.85 22.94
C TYR A 194 -10.11 -10.74 21.62
N ASP A 195 -10.77 -11.84 21.21
CA ASP A 195 -11.54 -11.94 19.97
C ASP A 195 -10.76 -11.39 18.76
N ALA A 196 -9.51 -11.82 18.65
CA ALA A 196 -8.58 -11.37 17.63
C ALA A 196 -8.12 -12.54 16.76
N THR A 197 -7.87 -12.27 15.48
CA THR A 197 -7.35 -13.22 14.51
C THR A 197 -5.86 -12.97 14.22
N PRO A 198 -5.08 -13.99 13.88
CA PRO A 198 -3.75 -13.79 13.30
C PRO A 198 -3.84 -12.88 12.07
N LEU A 199 -2.94 -11.90 11.96
CA LEU A 199 -2.98 -10.97 10.82
C LEU A 199 -2.60 -11.67 9.53
N SER A 200 -1.80 -12.75 9.60
CA SER A 200 -1.50 -13.58 8.44
C SER A 200 -2.77 -14.08 7.73
N GLN A 201 -3.78 -14.50 8.48
CA GLN A 201 -5.07 -14.94 7.92
C GLN A 201 -5.81 -13.79 7.24
N GLU A 202 -5.80 -12.61 7.86
CA GLU A 202 -6.46 -11.42 7.30
C GLU A 202 -5.76 -10.91 6.04
N ILE A 203 -4.43 -10.91 6.03
CA ILE A 203 -3.62 -10.55 4.86
C ILE A 203 -3.91 -11.52 3.73
N ILE A 204 -3.88 -12.83 3.98
CA ILE A 204 -4.22 -13.85 2.97
C ILE A 204 -5.64 -13.64 2.44
N GLY A 205 -6.61 -13.41 3.31
CA GLY A 205 -7.99 -13.12 2.91
C GLY A 205 -8.11 -11.83 2.07
N GLY A 206 -7.37 -10.78 2.43
CA GLY A 206 -7.29 -9.53 1.67
C GLY A 206 -6.68 -9.72 0.29
N ARG A 207 -5.62 -10.53 0.16
CA ARG A 207 -5.00 -10.89 -1.13
C ARG A 207 -5.98 -11.63 -2.04
N TRP A 208 -6.73 -12.60 -1.52
CA TRP A 208 -7.77 -13.29 -2.29
C TRP A 208 -8.89 -12.35 -2.74
N LYS A 209 -9.32 -11.43 -1.86
CA LYS A 209 -10.32 -10.41 -2.22
C LYS A 209 -9.81 -9.50 -3.33
N LEU A 210 -8.57 -9.01 -3.22
CA LEU A 210 -7.94 -8.17 -4.24
C LEU A 210 -7.82 -8.92 -5.57
N PHE A 211 -7.32 -10.15 -5.54
CA PHE A 211 -7.23 -11.01 -6.71
C PHE A 211 -8.58 -11.17 -7.41
N GLY A 212 -9.62 -11.53 -6.66
CA GLY A 212 -10.97 -11.60 -7.22
C GLY A 212 -11.47 -10.26 -7.75
N HIS A 213 -11.06 -9.13 -7.18
CA HIS A 213 -11.41 -7.80 -7.67
C HIS A 213 -10.77 -7.52 -9.03
N ILE A 214 -9.47 -7.83 -9.17
CA ILE A 214 -8.71 -7.69 -10.42
C ILE A 214 -9.34 -8.52 -11.54
N LEU A 215 -9.70 -9.78 -11.26
CA LEU A 215 -10.37 -10.65 -12.25
C LEU A 215 -11.73 -10.13 -12.73
N ARG A 216 -12.39 -9.23 -11.97
CA ARG A 216 -13.66 -8.60 -12.35
C ARG A 216 -13.49 -7.23 -12.99
N MET A 217 -12.27 -6.70 -13.05
CA MET A 217 -11.99 -5.45 -13.75
C MET A 217 -12.10 -5.64 -15.27
N ASP A 218 -12.21 -4.53 -16.00
CA ASP A 218 -12.09 -4.54 -17.46
C ASP A 218 -10.77 -5.22 -17.87
N PRO A 219 -10.76 -6.13 -18.85
CA PRO A 219 -9.53 -6.77 -19.33
C PRO A 219 -8.45 -5.77 -19.80
N ARG A 220 -8.85 -4.55 -20.16
CA ARG A 220 -7.94 -3.48 -20.54
C ARG A 220 -7.36 -2.73 -19.33
N ALA A 221 -7.85 -2.94 -18.12
CA ALA A 221 -7.30 -2.31 -16.93
C ALA A 221 -5.86 -2.81 -16.69
N PRO A 222 -4.90 -1.95 -16.32
CA PRO A 222 -3.50 -2.35 -16.12
C PRO A 222 -3.37 -3.54 -15.17
N ALA A 223 -4.02 -3.50 -14.02
CA ALA A 223 -3.95 -4.59 -13.04
C ALA A 223 -4.46 -5.95 -13.57
N ASN A 224 -5.43 -5.95 -14.50
CA ASN A 224 -5.94 -7.17 -15.11
C ASN A 224 -4.98 -7.69 -16.19
N ARG A 225 -4.47 -6.81 -17.07
CA ARG A 225 -3.43 -7.18 -18.06
C ARG A 225 -2.19 -7.77 -17.42
N GLU A 226 -1.66 -7.11 -16.39
CA GLU A 226 -0.49 -7.61 -15.65
C GLU A 226 -0.76 -8.97 -14.99
N MET A 227 -2.01 -9.23 -14.59
CA MET A 227 -2.41 -10.53 -14.04
C MET A 227 -2.41 -11.61 -15.12
N ASP A 228 -2.96 -11.30 -16.30
CA ASP A 228 -2.99 -12.20 -17.44
C ASP A 228 -1.56 -12.48 -17.94
N ASP A 229 -0.71 -11.46 -18.04
CA ASP A 229 0.71 -11.59 -18.41
C ASP A 229 1.47 -12.45 -17.40
N TYR A 230 1.21 -12.30 -16.10
CA TYR A 230 1.79 -13.15 -15.06
C TYR A 230 1.43 -14.63 -15.23
N PHE A 231 0.20 -14.95 -15.63
CA PHE A 231 -0.28 -16.33 -15.78
C PHE A 231 -0.07 -16.94 -17.16
N SER A 232 0.18 -16.13 -18.19
CA SER A 232 0.30 -16.57 -19.58
C SER A 232 1.61 -17.31 -19.91
N GLU A 233 2.47 -17.59 -18.92
CA GLU A 233 3.71 -18.39 -19.04
C GLU A 233 4.60 -18.03 -20.25
N HIS A 234 5.25 -16.87 -20.24
CA HIS A 234 6.30 -16.53 -21.23
C HIS A 234 7.52 -15.86 -20.59
N GLY A 235 8.29 -16.60 -19.79
CA GLY A 235 9.55 -16.09 -19.26
C GLY A 235 10.50 -17.15 -18.73
N ASP A 236 11.81 -16.88 -18.87
CA ASP A 236 12.85 -17.63 -18.18
C ASP A 236 12.57 -17.64 -16.68
N LYS A 237 12.76 -18.80 -16.04
CA LYS A 237 12.69 -18.90 -14.58
C LYS A 237 13.81 -18.04 -13.98
N TYR A 238 13.47 -16.84 -13.53
CA TYR A 238 14.42 -15.91 -12.94
C TYR A 238 15.08 -16.50 -11.69
N ARG A 239 16.40 -16.32 -11.55
CA ARG A 239 17.15 -16.82 -10.40
C ARG A 239 16.69 -16.14 -9.11
N GLY A 240 16.45 -16.96 -8.08
CA GLY A 240 16.14 -16.51 -6.74
C GLY A 240 14.73 -16.88 -6.28
N ARG A 241 14.32 -16.28 -5.16
CA ARG A 241 13.03 -16.55 -4.56
C ARG A 241 11.91 -15.98 -5.44
N PRO A 242 10.90 -16.79 -5.84
CA PRO A 242 9.69 -16.25 -6.46
C PRO A 242 9.02 -15.28 -5.48
N ARG A 243 8.89 -14.01 -5.87
CA ARG A 243 8.03 -13.07 -5.15
C ARG A 243 6.61 -13.30 -5.62
N SER A 244 5.93 -14.31 -5.08
CA SER A 244 4.51 -14.47 -5.41
C SER A 244 3.71 -13.40 -4.66
N THR A 245 3.29 -12.36 -5.38
CA THR A 245 2.26 -11.40 -4.97
C THR A 245 0.86 -12.02 -4.98
N LEU A 246 0.70 -13.20 -5.57
CA LEU A 246 -0.54 -13.97 -5.57
C LEU A 246 -0.61 -15.04 -4.46
N PRO A 247 -1.80 -15.29 -3.90
CA PRO A 247 -1.99 -16.36 -2.93
C PRO A 247 -1.70 -17.71 -3.58
N ALA A 248 -0.61 -18.36 -3.22
CA ALA A 248 -0.33 -19.72 -3.66
C ALA A 248 -1.23 -20.69 -2.88
N VAL A 249 -2.02 -21.49 -3.59
CA VAL A 249 -2.64 -22.69 -2.99
C VAL A 249 -1.51 -23.67 -2.74
N LYS A 250 -1.06 -23.81 -1.49
CA LYS A 250 -0.17 -24.91 -1.12
C LYS A 250 -0.91 -26.21 -1.41
N LYS A 251 -0.39 -27.03 -2.32
CA LYS A 251 -0.74 -28.44 -2.36
C LYS A 251 -0.40 -28.99 -0.98
N ILE A 252 -1.40 -29.44 -0.25
CA ILE A 252 -1.20 -30.22 0.96
C ILE A 252 -0.76 -31.60 0.44
N THR A 253 0.55 -31.82 0.38
CA THR A 253 1.16 -33.15 0.25
C THR A 253 1.56 -33.64 1.62
#